data_AF-A0A4Y8QZ61-F1
#
_entry.id   AF-A0A4Y8QZ61-F1
#
_cell.length_a   1.000
_cell.length_b   1.000
_cell.length_c   1.000
_cell.angle_alpha   90.00
_cell.angle_beta   90.00
_cell.angle_gamma   90.00
#
_symmetry.space_group_name_H-M   'P 1'
#
loop_
_entity.id
_entity.type
_entity.pdbx_description
1 polymer ?
#
loop_
_entity_poly.entity_id
_entity_poly.type
_entity_poly.pdbx_seq_one_letter_code
_entity_poly.pdbx_strand_id
1 'polypeptide(L)'
;MVAVVPLRDGSSGKSRLAHVLDPASRSRLIGVLARHVVGTLLASEDVERVVVVTSDPRFTWRALRDVVVDGAAAATDDGEGLPLLTADADRLRIVLQPADRPGLDAAVDVGREIAASEPEEGTTSGTAEHRPVRLLVAHADLPALTTADVAALLAEDAPVVVATDRLGAGTNLLVLDPPASAPSSTTLLSGTGTERQEPRARPGGGPHGAGFRFRFGPDSRAAHVAEAERLGLRAVVVQRPGTAVDLDTVDDWGELPPHVRAAVGLHVPALRDHDA
;
A
#
# COMPACT_ATOMS: atom_id res chain seq x y z
N MET A 1 -6.90 -5.22 10.77
CA MET A 1 -6.95 -4.10 9.78
C MET A 1 -6.49 -4.57 8.40
N VAL A 2 -6.76 -3.79 7.34
CA VAL A 2 -6.31 -4.12 5.97
C VAL A 2 -5.22 -3.14 5.52
N ALA A 3 -4.10 -3.66 5.02
CA ALA A 3 -3.08 -2.88 4.37
C ALA A 3 -3.26 -2.88 2.85
N VAL A 4 -3.10 -1.74 2.19
CA VAL A 4 -3.10 -1.57 0.74
C VAL A 4 -1.73 -1.13 0.28
N VAL A 5 -1.14 -1.89 -0.64
CA VAL A 5 0.20 -1.66 -1.19
C VAL A 5 0.06 -1.43 -2.71
N PRO A 6 0.09 -0.19 -3.19
CA PRO A 6 0.18 0.06 -4.61
C PRO A 6 1.57 -0.33 -5.13
N LEU A 7 1.61 -1.21 -6.13
CA LEU A 7 2.83 -1.70 -6.75
C LEU A 7 2.79 -1.50 -8.26
N ARG A 8 3.62 -0.57 -8.75
CA ARG A 8 3.80 -0.35 -10.19
C ARG A 8 4.51 -1.53 -10.86
N ASP A 9 4.47 -1.55 -12.18
CA ASP A 9 5.20 -2.52 -12.99
C ASP A 9 6.73 -2.44 -12.77
N GLY A 10 7.40 -3.57 -13.02
CA GLY A 10 8.85 -3.69 -12.83
C GLY A 10 9.72 -2.93 -13.84
N SER A 11 9.14 -2.12 -14.72
CA SER A 11 9.83 -1.48 -15.85
C SER A 11 9.82 0.05 -15.81
N SER A 12 8.74 0.64 -15.29
CA SER A 12 8.50 2.10 -15.25
C SER A 12 8.91 2.74 -13.92
N GLY A 13 9.09 1.94 -12.86
CA GLY A 13 9.55 2.39 -11.55
C GLY A 13 11.04 2.75 -11.51
N LYS A 14 11.41 3.61 -10.55
CA LYS A 14 12.81 3.98 -10.25
C LYS A 14 13.59 4.50 -11.45
N SER A 15 12.94 5.29 -12.31
CA SER A 15 13.56 5.91 -13.49
C SER A 15 14.76 6.79 -13.14
N ARG A 16 14.76 7.41 -11.95
CA ARG A 16 15.89 8.18 -11.42
C ARG A 16 17.13 7.31 -11.18
N LEU A 17 16.98 6.00 -10.91
CA LEU A 17 18.09 5.03 -10.81
C LEU A 17 18.56 4.50 -12.17
N ALA A 18 17.92 4.86 -13.30
CA ALA A 18 18.25 4.29 -14.61
C ALA A 18 19.66 4.61 -15.12
N HIS A 19 20.32 5.62 -14.57
CA HIS A 19 21.70 5.96 -14.89
C HIS A 19 22.73 5.05 -14.20
N VAL A 20 22.31 4.33 -13.15
CA VAL A 20 23.13 3.38 -12.38
C VAL A 20 22.70 1.93 -12.61
N LEU A 21 21.39 1.71 -12.72
CA LEU A 21 20.81 0.37 -12.84
C LEU A 21 20.25 0.14 -14.24
N ASP A 22 20.70 -0.97 -14.85
CA ASP A 22 20.07 -1.50 -16.05
C ASP A 22 18.60 -1.91 -15.78
N PRO A 23 17.76 -2.07 -16.81
CA PRO A 23 16.34 -2.40 -16.63
C PRO A 23 16.11 -3.68 -15.79
N ALA A 24 16.96 -4.69 -15.93
CA ALA A 24 16.85 -5.93 -15.18
C ALA A 24 17.12 -5.73 -13.68
N SER A 25 18.11 -4.90 -13.34
CA SER A 25 18.48 -4.58 -11.95
C SER A 25 17.44 -3.67 -11.29
N ARG A 26 16.85 -2.73 -12.04
CA ARG A 26 15.69 -1.96 -11.53
C ARG A 26 14.50 -2.86 -11.24
N SER A 27 14.18 -3.78 -12.15
CA SER A 27 13.09 -4.75 -11.94
C SER A 27 13.35 -5.64 -10.73
N ARG A 28 14.59 -6.13 -10.55
CA ARG A 28 15.01 -6.87 -9.35
C ARG A 28 14.85 -6.02 -8.09
N LEU A 29 15.31 -4.77 -8.10
CA LEU A 29 15.18 -3.85 -6.97
C LEU A 29 13.72 -3.68 -6.56
N ILE A 30 12.83 -3.36 -7.51
CA ILE A 30 11.39 -3.20 -7.23
C ILE A 30 10.83 -4.47 -6.57
N GLY A 31 11.21 -5.65 -7.06
CA GLY A 31 10.76 -6.92 -6.46
C GLY A 31 11.32 -7.18 -5.06
N VAL A 32 12.56 -6.79 -4.78
CA VAL A 32 13.18 -6.90 -3.44
C VAL A 32 12.46 -5.99 -2.45
N LEU A 33 12.23 -4.73 -2.83
CA LEU A 33 11.55 -3.74 -1.99
C LEU A 33 10.10 -4.15 -1.70
N ALA A 34 9.36 -4.55 -2.74
CA ALA A 34 7.99 -5.00 -2.59
C ALA A 34 7.88 -6.23 -1.68
N ARG A 35 8.78 -7.23 -1.86
CA ARG A 35 8.84 -8.42 -1.00
C ARG A 35 9.10 -8.04 0.46
N HIS A 36 10.03 -7.12 0.71
CA HIS A 36 10.34 -6.67 2.06
C HIS A 36 9.15 -5.96 2.72
N VAL A 37 8.52 -5.00 2.03
CA VAL A 37 7.36 -4.26 2.57
C VAL A 37 6.19 -5.21 2.82
N VAL A 38 5.80 -6.03 1.85
CA VAL A 38 4.68 -6.97 1.99
C VAL A 38 4.96 -8.01 3.08
N GLY A 39 6.17 -8.57 3.13
CA GLY A 39 6.57 -9.51 4.20
C GLY A 39 6.53 -8.86 5.58
N THR A 40 6.95 -7.62 5.71
CA THR A 40 6.88 -6.87 6.98
C THR A 40 5.44 -6.61 7.42
N LEU A 41 4.55 -6.28 6.48
CA LEU A 41 3.12 -6.10 6.77
C LEU A 41 2.47 -7.42 7.18
N LEU A 42 2.77 -8.53 6.53
CA LEU A 42 2.26 -9.86 6.91
C LEU A 42 2.82 -10.32 8.27
N ALA A 43 4.06 -9.96 8.60
CA ALA A 43 4.65 -10.23 9.92
C ALA A 43 4.11 -9.32 11.05
N SER A 44 3.30 -8.29 10.73
CA SER A 44 2.72 -7.39 11.72
C SER A 44 1.39 -7.95 12.24
N GLU A 45 1.29 -8.15 13.56
CA GLU A 45 0.14 -8.81 14.21
C GLU A 45 -1.19 -8.06 13.99
N ASP A 46 -1.16 -6.73 13.95
CA ASP A 46 -2.35 -5.90 13.77
C ASP A 46 -2.88 -5.86 12.32
N VAL A 47 -2.08 -6.35 11.35
CA VAL A 47 -2.42 -6.39 9.93
C VAL A 47 -3.04 -7.74 9.60
N GLU A 48 -4.36 -7.80 9.47
CA GLU A 48 -5.07 -9.06 9.17
C GLU A 48 -4.85 -9.49 7.72
N ARG A 49 -4.74 -8.51 6.80
CA ARG A 49 -4.69 -8.75 5.36
C ARG A 49 -3.87 -7.69 4.63
N VAL A 50 -3.21 -8.08 3.56
CA VAL A 50 -2.50 -7.20 2.63
C VAL A 50 -3.11 -7.31 1.24
N VAL A 51 -3.51 -6.19 0.66
CA VAL A 51 -4.01 -6.06 -0.70
C VAL A 51 -2.98 -5.33 -1.55
N VAL A 52 -2.34 -6.04 -2.48
CA VAL A 52 -1.40 -5.46 -3.43
C VAL A 52 -2.15 -5.11 -4.71
N VAL A 53 -2.18 -3.83 -5.07
CA VAL A 53 -2.84 -3.35 -6.30
C VAL A 53 -1.76 -3.04 -7.33
N THR A 54 -1.82 -3.69 -8.50
CA THR A 54 -0.75 -3.63 -9.49
C THR A 54 -1.23 -3.60 -10.94
N SER A 55 -0.52 -2.88 -11.80
CA SER A 55 -0.72 -2.93 -13.25
C SER A 55 -0.05 -4.13 -13.93
N ASP A 56 0.87 -4.83 -13.23
CA ASP A 56 1.56 -6.03 -13.73
C ASP A 56 1.46 -7.20 -12.73
N PRO A 57 0.37 -7.99 -12.81
CA PRO A 57 0.19 -9.14 -11.93
C PRO A 57 1.28 -10.20 -12.09
N ARG A 58 1.84 -10.39 -13.29
CA ARG A 58 2.87 -11.43 -13.53
C ARG A 58 4.16 -11.10 -12.81
N PHE A 59 4.61 -9.85 -12.93
CA PHE A 59 5.75 -9.36 -12.16
C PHE A 59 5.50 -9.47 -10.66
N THR A 60 4.34 -9.01 -10.19
CA THR A 60 3.98 -9.01 -8.76
C THR A 60 3.97 -10.43 -8.17
N TRP A 61 3.34 -11.39 -8.87
CA TRP A 61 3.37 -12.80 -8.47
C TRP A 61 4.79 -13.35 -8.36
N ARG A 62 5.66 -13.04 -9.33
CA ARG A 62 7.07 -13.46 -9.29
C ARG A 62 7.84 -12.80 -8.14
N ALA A 63 7.57 -11.54 -7.86
CA ALA A 63 8.23 -10.78 -6.80
C ALA A 63 7.81 -11.26 -5.40
N LEU A 64 6.55 -11.68 -5.22
CA LEU A 64 5.98 -12.04 -3.93
C LEU A 64 5.87 -13.55 -3.68
N ARG A 65 6.25 -14.39 -4.66
CA ARG A 65 6.17 -15.86 -4.55
C ARG A 65 6.81 -16.39 -3.26
N ASP A 66 7.98 -15.89 -2.89
CA ASP A 66 8.72 -16.39 -1.74
C ASP A 66 8.13 -15.92 -0.39
N VAL A 67 7.20 -14.96 -0.41
CA VAL A 67 6.46 -14.52 0.78
C VAL A 67 5.35 -15.52 1.12
N VAL A 68 4.79 -16.18 0.11
CA VAL A 68 3.59 -17.04 0.25
C VAL A 68 3.88 -18.54 0.20
N VAL A 69 5.15 -18.93 0.01
CA VAL A 69 5.59 -20.32 -0.09
C VAL A 69 6.41 -20.70 1.15
N ASP A 70 6.05 -21.81 1.80
CA ASP A 70 6.78 -22.27 2.97
C ASP A 70 8.13 -22.90 2.56
N GLY A 71 9.22 -22.25 2.93
CA GLY A 71 10.58 -22.70 2.64
C GLY A 71 10.94 -24.03 3.34
N ALA A 72 10.24 -24.42 4.40
CA ALA A 72 10.46 -25.70 5.07
C ALA A 72 9.97 -26.91 4.24
N ALA A 73 8.99 -26.71 3.35
CA ALA A 73 8.46 -27.75 2.47
C ALA A 73 9.21 -27.87 1.13
N ALA A 74 9.92 -26.80 0.72
CA ALA A 74 10.73 -26.81 -0.51
C ALA A 74 12.09 -27.53 -0.35
N ALA A 75 12.47 -27.88 0.89
CA ALA A 75 13.75 -28.51 1.21
C ALA A 75 13.68 -30.05 1.32
N THR A 76 12.51 -30.67 1.16
CA THR A 76 12.42 -32.13 0.99
C THR A 76 12.54 -32.45 -0.50
N ASP A 77 13.71 -32.96 -0.83
CA ASP A 77 14.15 -33.50 -2.13
C ASP A 77 13.11 -34.43 -2.78
N ASP A 78 13.13 -34.47 -4.12
CA ASP A 78 12.23 -35.20 -5.04
C ASP A 78 11.02 -34.43 -5.63
N GLY A 79 11.28 -33.25 -6.20
CA GLY A 79 10.91 -32.89 -7.59
C GLY A 79 9.46 -32.80 -8.10
N GLU A 80 8.41 -33.30 -7.43
CA GLU A 80 7.04 -33.30 -7.99
C GLU A 80 5.93 -32.77 -7.04
N GLY A 81 6.28 -32.35 -5.83
CA GLY A 81 5.33 -31.70 -4.91
C GLY A 81 5.02 -30.26 -5.32
N LEU A 82 3.75 -29.90 -5.49
CA LEU A 82 3.35 -28.50 -5.53
C LEU A 82 3.74 -27.84 -4.19
N PRO A 83 4.41 -26.67 -4.19
CA PRO A 83 4.79 -26.00 -2.96
C PRO A 83 3.56 -25.74 -2.07
N LEU A 84 3.69 -26.04 -0.78
CA LEU A 84 2.66 -25.72 0.21
C LEU A 84 2.61 -24.19 0.40
N LEU A 85 1.40 -23.65 0.30
CA LEU A 85 1.14 -22.24 0.57
C LEU A 85 1.16 -22.00 2.08
N THR A 86 1.81 -20.92 2.51
CA THR A 86 1.81 -20.45 3.91
C THR A 86 0.43 -19.91 4.33
N ALA A 87 0.16 -19.78 5.62
CA ALA A 87 -1.00 -19.02 6.11
C ALA A 87 -1.03 -17.57 5.59
N ASP A 88 0.13 -17.02 5.25
CA ASP A 88 0.25 -15.69 4.64
C ASP A 88 -0.30 -15.64 3.20
N ALA A 89 -0.44 -16.78 2.52
CA ALA A 89 -1.09 -16.84 1.21
C ALA A 89 -2.57 -16.49 1.29
N ASP A 90 -3.25 -16.83 2.39
CA ASP A 90 -4.66 -16.49 2.62
C ASP A 90 -4.83 -15.00 2.99
N ARG A 91 -3.77 -14.39 3.55
CA ARG A 91 -3.74 -12.99 3.98
C ARG A 91 -3.28 -12.04 2.86
N LEU A 92 -2.64 -12.53 1.80
CA LEU A 92 -2.15 -11.73 0.68
C LEU A 92 -3.08 -11.83 -0.53
N ARG A 93 -3.63 -10.68 -0.96
CA ARG A 93 -4.42 -10.58 -2.18
C ARG A 93 -3.75 -9.69 -3.21
N ILE A 94 -3.48 -10.22 -4.40
CA ILE A 94 -2.98 -9.44 -5.54
C ILE A 94 -4.14 -9.09 -6.47
N VAL A 95 -4.28 -7.81 -6.78
CA VAL A 95 -5.39 -7.25 -7.57
C VAL A 95 -4.83 -6.49 -8.76
N LEU A 96 -5.40 -6.73 -9.94
CA LEU A 96 -5.11 -5.93 -11.13
C LEU A 96 -5.71 -4.52 -10.98
N GLN A 97 -4.85 -3.50 -11.13
CA GLN A 97 -5.29 -2.12 -11.29
C GLN A 97 -6.06 -1.98 -12.61
N PRO A 98 -7.30 -1.47 -12.59
CA PRO A 98 -8.06 -1.20 -13.81
C PRO A 98 -7.33 -0.17 -14.70
N ALA A 99 -7.24 -0.46 -15.99
CA ALA A 99 -6.50 0.37 -16.95
C ALA A 99 -7.12 1.77 -17.16
N ASP A 100 -8.42 1.90 -16.89
CA ASP A 100 -9.18 3.15 -16.93
C ASP A 100 -9.00 4.02 -15.67
N ARG A 101 -8.37 3.46 -14.62
CA ARG A 101 -8.07 4.13 -13.35
C ARG A 101 -6.55 4.14 -13.09
N PRO A 102 -5.73 4.78 -13.95
CA PRO A 102 -4.28 4.77 -13.81
C PRO A 102 -3.80 5.67 -12.67
N GLY A 103 -2.59 5.41 -12.19
CA GLY A 103 -1.91 6.26 -11.20
C GLY A 103 -1.99 5.73 -9.78
N LEU A 104 -1.24 6.38 -8.89
CA LEU A 104 -1.05 5.93 -7.51
C LEU A 104 -2.34 6.06 -6.68
N ASP A 105 -2.94 7.25 -6.67
CA ASP A 105 -4.18 7.51 -5.91
C ASP A 105 -5.30 6.55 -6.32
N ALA A 106 -5.44 6.30 -7.62
CA ALA A 106 -6.44 5.39 -8.16
C ALA A 106 -6.19 3.92 -7.76
N ALA A 107 -4.93 3.48 -7.70
CA ALA A 107 -4.57 2.15 -7.20
C ALA A 107 -4.94 2.00 -5.71
N VAL A 108 -4.67 3.03 -4.90
CA VAL A 108 -5.03 3.04 -3.48
C VAL A 108 -6.56 3.01 -3.31
N ASP A 109 -7.30 3.76 -4.11
CA ASP A 109 -8.77 3.74 -4.11
C ASP A 109 -9.35 2.36 -4.44
N VAL A 110 -8.81 1.68 -5.45
CA VAL A 110 -9.20 0.30 -5.79
C VAL A 110 -8.93 -0.65 -4.61
N GLY A 111 -7.78 -0.52 -3.96
CA GLY A 111 -7.45 -1.30 -2.78
C GLY A 111 -8.41 -1.04 -1.61
N ARG A 112 -8.77 0.23 -1.39
CA ARG A 112 -9.76 0.64 -0.38
C ARG A 112 -11.15 0.05 -0.66
N GLU A 113 -11.61 0.10 -1.91
CA GLU A 113 -12.89 -0.48 -2.32
C GLU A 113 -12.91 -1.99 -2.01
N ILE A 114 -11.86 -2.71 -2.41
CA ILE A 114 -11.72 -4.15 -2.18
C ILE A 114 -11.66 -4.48 -0.68
N ALA A 115 -10.97 -3.66 0.11
CA ALA A 115 -10.90 -3.82 1.55
C ALA A 115 -12.28 -3.66 2.22
N ALA A 116 -13.17 -2.84 1.65
CA ALA A 116 -14.50 -2.56 2.17
C ALA A 116 -15.60 -3.51 1.65
N SER A 117 -15.39 -4.20 0.52
CA SER A 117 -16.41 -5.06 -0.12
C SER A 117 -16.39 -6.53 0.32
N GLU A 118 -15.48 -6.94 1.21
CA GLU A 118 -15.31 -8.36 1.56
C GLU A 118 -16.30 -8.80 2.66
N PRO A 119 -17.09 -9.87 2.44
CA PRO A 119 -18.06 -10.36 3.41
C PRO A 119 -17.36 -11.00 4.62
N GLU A 120 -17.88 -10.79 5.83
CA GLU A 120 -17.54 -11.62 6.99
C GLU A 120 -17.88 -13.08 6.69
N GLU A 121 -16.97 -14.00 7.03
CA GLU A 121 -17.24 -15.44 7.01
C GLU A 121 -18.55 -15.72 7.76
N GLY A 122 -19.58 -16.19 7.04
CA GLY A 122 -20.86 -16.61 7.63
C GLY A 122 -22.09 -15.75 7.32
N THR A 123 -21.99 -14.64 6.58
CA THR A 123 -23.17 -13.82 6.21
C THR A 123 -23.64 -14.08 4.77
N THR A 124 -24.70 -14.89 4.60
CA THR A 124 -25.29 -15.27 3.29
C THR A 124 -26.49 -14.43 2.87
N SER A 125 -26.71 -13.25 3.46
CA SER A 125 -27.91 -12.44 3.21
C SER A 125 -27.58 -11.03 2.75
N GLY A 126 -27.85 -10.76 1.47
CA GLY A 126 -28.53 -9.55 0.98
C GLY A 126 -27.89 -8.19 1.26
N THR A 127 -27.48 -7.52 0.18
CA THR A 127 -26.85 -6.19 0.10
C THR A 127 -25.45 -6.11 0.71
N ALA A 128 -24.43 -6.02 -0.15
CA ALA A 128 -23.05 -5.76 0.25
C ALA A 128 -22.94 -4.33 0.81
N GLU A 129 -23.29 -4.16 2.09
CA GLU A 129 -22.97 -2.94 2.82
C GLU A 129 -21.45 -2.87 2.93
N HIS A 130 -20.85 -1.84 2.31
CA HIS A 130 -19.41 -1.60 2.41
C HIS A 130 -19.10 -1.25 3.87
N ARG A 131 -18.49 -2.18 4.61
CA ARG A 131 -18.11 -1.93 6.00
C ARG A 131 -16.79 -1.17 5.99
N PRO A 132 -16.71 0.04 6.55
CA PRO A 132 -15.45 0.75 6.59
C PRO A 132 -14.47 0.01 7.51
N VAL A 133 -13.32 -0.37 6.95
CA VAL A 133 -12.25 -1.05 7.67
C VAL A 133 -11.16 -0.06 8.05
N ARG A 134 -10.45 -0.28 9.16
CA ARG A 134 -9.21 0.47 9.40
C ARG A 134 -8.22 0.12 8.29
N LEU A 135 -7.73 1.15 7.60
CA LEU A 135 -6.93 1.03 6.38
C LEU A 135 -5.51 1.53 6.65
N LEU A 136 -4.51 0.77 6.25
CA LEU A 136 -3.11 1.22 6.17
C LEU A 136 -2.70 1.27 4.69
N VAL A 137 -2.37 2.44 4.16
CA VAL A 137 -1.74 2.56 2.83
C VAL A 137 -0.23 2.57 3.03
N ALA A 138 0.48 1.69 2.33
CA ALA A 138 1.92 1.54 2.46
C ALA A 138 2.63 1.56 1.10
N HIS A 139 3.61 2.46 0.94
CA HIS A 139 4.46 2.49 -0.25
C HIS A 139 5.39 1.28 -0.31
N ALA A 140 5.60 0.74 -1.51
CA ALA A 140 6.34 -0.51 -1.73
C ALA A 140 7.87 -0.34 -1.81
N ASP A 141 8.39 0.85 -1.59
CA ASP A 141 9.79 1.25 -1.78
C ASP A 141 10.50 1.66 -0.47
N LEU A 142 10.03 1.15 0.67
CA LEU A 142 10.57 1.39 2.00
C LEU A 142 11.47 0.23 2.46
N PRO A 143 12.75 0.17 2.07
CA PRO A 143 13.66 -0.95 2.41
C PRO A 143 14.02 -1.06 3.89
N ALA A 144 13.74 -0.01 4.68
CA ALA A 144 14.04 0.04 6.10
C ALA A 144 12.80 -0.21 6.99
N LEU A 145 11.64 -0.49 6.39
CA LEU A 145 10.39 -0.66 7.13
C LEU A 145 10.48 -1.85 8.09
N THR A 146 10.04 -1.67 9.33
CA THR A 146 10.01 -2.75 10.34
C THR A 146 8.61 -2.94 10.91
N THR A 147 8.35 -4.11 11.49
CA THR A 147 7.11 -4.38 12.22
C THR A 147 6.94 -3.44 13.43
N ALA A 148 8.05 -3.01 14.04
CA ALA A 148 8.02 -2.02 15.13
C ALA A 148 7.59 -0.63 14.65
N ASP A 149 7.94 -0.23 13.43
CA ASP A 149 7.46 1.02 12.84
C ASP A 149 5.98 0.96 12.51
N VAL A 150 5.51 -0.17 11.99
CA VAL A 150 4.08 -0.43 11.77
C VAL A 150 3.34 -0.37 13.10
N ALA A 151 3.75 -1.15 14.11
CA ALA A 151 3.11 -1.17 15.42
C ALA A 151 3.07 0.23 16.08
N ALA A 152 4.18 0.98 16.02
CA ALA A 152 4.22 2.33 16.56
C ALA A 152 3.26 3.28 15.84
N LEU A 153 3.15 3.19 14.51
CA LEU A 153 2.19 3.96 13.72
C LEU A 153 0.74 3.62 14.10
N LEU A 154 0.45 2.34 14.30
CA LEU A 154 -0.89 1.85 14.59
C LEU A 154 -1.34 2.13 16.02
N ALA A 155 -0.39 2.30 16.95
CA ALA A 155 -0.62 2.69 18.33
C ALA A 155 -0.99 4.18 18.51
N GLU A 156 -0.79 5.00 17.48
CA GLU A 156 -1.26 6.39 17.50
C GLU A 156 -2.79 6.43 17.56
N ASP A 157 -3.31 7.03 18.62
CA ASP A 157 -4.74 7.28 18.79
C ASP A 157 -5.13 8.50 17.96
N ALA A 158 -5.31 8.35 16.64
CA ALA A 158 -5.85 9.37 15.75
C ALA A 158 -6.55 8.75 14.53
N PRO A 159 -7.65 9.35 14.04
CA PRO A 159 -8.39 8.82 12.89
C PRO A 159 -7.62 8.90 11.57
N VAL A 160 -6.60 9.77 11.50
CA VAL A 160 -5.65 9.87 10.39
C VAL A 160 -4.24 9.94 10.95
N VAL A 161 -3.37 9.02 10.54
CA VAL A 161 -1.96 9.03 10.92
C VAL A 161 -1.09 9.03 9.66
N VAL A 162 -0.17 9.99 9.57
CA VAL A 162 0.69 10.19 8.40
C VAL A 162 2.14 9.94 8.80
N ALA A 163 2.75 8.87 8.29
CA ALA A 163 4.19 8.65 8.39
C ALA A 163 4.88 9.25 7.17
N THR A 164 5.88 10.10 7.40
CA THR A 164 6.48 10.89 6.33
C THR A 164 7.86 10.40 5.92
N ASP A 165 8.35 10.97 4.82
CA ASP A 165 9.76 10.97 4.46
C ASP A 165 10.59 11.78 5.49
N ARG A 166 11.91 11.81 5.30
CA ARG A 166 12.86 12.52 6.17
C ARG A 166 12.65 14.03 6.18
N LEU A 167 12.30 14.62 5.04
CA LEU A 167 12.07 16.06 4.90
C LEU A 167 10.70 16.51 5.44
N GLY A 168 9.83 15.55 5.77
CA GLY A 168 8.46 15.80 6.21
C GLY A 168 7.57 16.35 5.10
N ALA A 169 7.83 16.08 3.83
CA ALA A 169 7.02 16.59 2.70
C ALA A 169 6.09 15.50 2.13
N GLY A 170 6.61 14.29 1.95
CA GLY A 170 5.90 13.11 1.45
C GLY A 170 5.12 12.35 2.52
N THR A 171 4.18 11.51 2.07
CA THR A 171 3.48 10.51 2.87
C THR A 171 3.89 9.12 2.41
N ASN A 172 4.61 8.39 3.26
CA ASN A 172 5.13 7.05 2.96
C ASN A 172 4.22 5.95 3.54
N LEU A 173 3.60 6.20 4.70
CA LEU A 173 2.48 5.41 5.23
C LEU A 173 1.31 6.32 5.62
N LEU A 174 0.08 5.85 5.42
CA LEU A 174 -1.15 6.56 5.79
C LEU A 174 -2.13 5.60 6.46
N VAL A 175 -2.53 5.88 7.71
CA VAL A 175 -3.58 5.12 8.42
C VAL A 175 -4.87 5.93 8.40
N LEU A 176 -5.98 5.26 8.09
CA LEU A 176 -7.32 5.81 8.13
C LEU A 176 -8.23 4.90 8.97
N ASP A 177 -8.89 5.46 9.97
CA ASP A 177 -9.93 4.76 10.71
C ASP A 177 -11.22 4.62 9.88
N PRO A 178 -12.12 3.67 10.23
CA PRO A 178 -13.38 3.40 9.55
C PRO A 178 -14.18 4.63 9.04
N PRO A 179 -14.42 5.72 9.80
CA PRO A 179 -15.16 6.85 9.26
C PRO A 179 -14.43 7.56 8.09
N ALA A 180 -13.10 7.50 8.04
CA ALA A 180 -12.28 8.11 7.00
C ALA A 180 -12.06 7.18 5.79
N SER A 181 -12.02 5.87 6.02
CA SER A 181 -11.74 4.85 5.00
C SER A 181 -12.96 4.47 4.15
N ALA A 182 -14.15 4.99 4.45
CA ALA A 182 -15.31 4.79 3.60
C ALA A 182 -15.02 5.27 2.16
N PRO A 183 -15.40 4.52 1.12
CA PRO A 183 -15.24 4.97 -0.26
C PRO A 183 -16.04 6.25 -0.49
N SER A 184 -15.49 7.20 -1.24
CA SER A 184 -16.21 8.42 -1.59
C SER A 184 -17.41 8.07 -2.49
N SER A 185 -18.63 8.45 -2.09
CA SER A 185 -19.90 8.11 -2.77
C SER A 185 -20.05 8.60 -4.21
N THR A 186 -19.04 9.23 -4.80
CA THR A 186 -19.08 9.80 -6.16
C THR A 186 -19.01 8.76 -7.27
N THR A 187 -18.63 7.50 -6.98
CA THR A 187 -18.39 6.49 -8.02
C THR A 187 -19.55 5.50 -8.23
N LEU A 188 -20.61 5.55 -7.41
CA LEU A 188 -21.74 4.59 -7.49
C LEU A 188 -22.97 5.08 -8.28
N LEU A 189 -22.88 6.20 -9.00
CA LEU A 189 -23.94 6.67 -9.89
C LEU A 189 -23.54 6.54 -11.37
N SER A 190 -23.27 5.32 -11.81
CA SER A 190 -23.32 4.99 -13.24
C SER A 190 -23.93 3.61 -13.45
N GLY A 191 -25.27 3.58 -13.53
CA GLY A 191 -26.06 2.38 -13.77
C GLY A 191 -27.53 2.70 -14.03
N THR A 192 -27.82 3.17 -15.24
CA THR A 192 -29.09 3.08 -16.00
C THR A 192 -30.43 3.29 -15.25
N GLY A 193 -31.15 4.37 -15.56
CA GLY A 193 -32.61 4.41 -15.37
C GLY A 193 -33.23 5.81 -15.23
N THR A 194 -33.64 6.36 -16.37
CA THR A 194 -34.80 7.25 -16.59
C THR A 194 -35.00 8.46 -15.66
N GLU A 195 -34.90 9.64 -16.28
CA GLU A 195 -35.37 10.95 -15.81
C GLU A 195 -36.60 10.85 -14.88
N ARG A 196 -36.40 11.16 -13.59
CA ARG A 196 -37.49 11.56 -12.70
C ARG A 196 -37.07 12.77 -11.89
N GLN A 197 -37.89 13.81 -12.05
CA GLN A 197 -37.97 15.08 -11.35
C GLN A 197 -37.26 15.15 -9.99
N GLU A 198 -36.39 16.15 -9.88
CA GLU A 198 -35.77 16.62 -8.64
C GLU A 198 -36.82 16.87 -7.53
N PRO A 199 -36.70 16.25 -6.35
CA PRO A 199 -37.35 16.75 -5.16
C PRO A 199 -36.50 17.88 -4.57
N ARG A 200 -37.12 19.06 -4.46
CA ARG A 200 -36.67 20.25 -3.71
C ARG A 200 -35.73 19.90 -2.54
N ALA A 201 -34.52 20.46 -2.60
CA ALA A 201 -33.52 20.41 -1.54
C ALA A 201 -34.09 20.84 -0.18
N ARG A 202 -33.96 19.99 0.83
CA ARG A 202 -34.08 20.38 2.23
C ARG A 202 -32.76 21.04 2.65
N PRO A 203 -32.78 22.23 3.28
CA PRO A 203 -31.57 22.83 3.81
C PRO A 203 -31.25 22.16 5.15
N GLY A 204 -30.27 21.24 5.16
CA GLY A 204 -29.89 20.54 6.39
C GLY A 204 -28.83 19.43 6.26
N GLY A 205 -28.23 19.20 5.09
CA GLY A 205 -27.12 18.25 4.95
C GLY A 205 -25.77 18.95 5.15
N GLY A 206 -25.13 18.77 6.31
CA GLY A 206 -23.72 19.12 6.51
C GLY A 206 -22.78 18.29 5.60
N PRO A 207 -21.47 18.57 5.56
CA PRO A 207 -20.51 18.01 4.59
C PRO A 207 -20.16 16.52 4.81
N HIS A 208 -21.02 15.77 5.49
CA HIS A 208 -20.83 14.36 5.84
C HIS A 208 -21.31 13.47 4.68
N GLY A 209 -20.45 13.24 3.69
CA GLY A 209 -20.78 12.33 2.59
C GLY A 209 -19.65 11.96 1.63
N ALA A 210 -18.45 12.49 1.79
CA ALA A 210 -17.31 12.15 0.93
C ALA A 210 -16.17 11.59 1.80
N GLY A 211 -15.82 10.32 1.63
CA GLY A 211 -14.65 9.70 2.26
C GLY A 211 -13.33 10.38 1.89
N PHE A 212 -12.25 10.01 2.58
CA PHE A 212 -10.92 10.60 2.42
C PHE A 212 -10.42 10.55 0.98
N ARG A 213 -9.90 11.67 0.46
CA ARG A 213 -9.33 11.76 -0.89
C ARG A 213 -7.81 11.65 -0.84
N PHE A 214 -7.26 10.64 -1.50
CA PHE A 214 -5.81 10.47 -1.61
C PHE A 214 -5.21 11.51 -2.55
N ARG A 215 -4.04 12.04 -2.17
CA ARG A 215 -3.24 12.98 -2.95
C ARG A 215 -1.77 12.69 -2.74
N PHE A 216 -1.32 11.52 -3.19
CA PHE A 216 0.09 11.15 -3.16
C PHE A 216 0.89 11.91 -4.23
N GLY A 217 2.18 12.07 -3.98
CA GLY A 217 3.09 12.89 -4.80
C GLY A 217 3.74 14.03 -4.00
N PRO A 218 4.23 15.08 -4.68
CA PRO A 218 4.85 16.23 -4.04
C PRO A 218 3.91 16.87 -3.00
N ASP A 219 4.45 17.21 -1.84
CA ASP A 219 3.71 17.82 -0.71
C ASP A 219 2.50 17.01 -0.21
N SER A 220 2.49 15.70 -0.46
CA SER A 220 1.38 14.81 -0.09
C SER A 220 1.05 14.83 1.40
N ARG A 221 2.03 15.03 2.29
CA ARG A 221 1.75 15.20 3.73
C ARG A 221 0.79 16.36 3.96
N ALA A 222 1.09 17.54 3.39
CA ALA A 222 0.26 18.73 3.59
C ALA A 222 -1.14 18.53 3.00
N ALA A 223 -1.23 17.87 1.83
CA ALA A 223 -2.50 17.53 1.21
C ALA A 223 -3.35 16.58 2.07
N HIS A 224 -2.75 15.55 2.66
CA HIS A 224 -3.44 14.60 3.53
C HIS A 224 -3.89 15.21 4.86
N VAL A 225 -3.08 16.08 5.46
CA VAL A 225 -3.49 16.83 6.67
C VAL A 225 -4.67 17.76 6.36
N ALA A 226 -4.60 18.52 5.26
CA ALA A 226 -5.69 19.39 4.83
C ALA A 226 -6.98 18.60 4.52
N GLU A 227 -6.86 17.39 3.97
CA GLU A 227 -8.00 16.52 3.72
C GLU A 227 -8.63 15.99 5.02
N ALA A 228 -7.82 15.63 6.02
CA ALA A 228 -8.32 15.27 7.35
C ALA A 228 -9.09 16.44 7.99
N GLU A 229 -8.53 17.66 7.92
CA GLU A 229 -9.19 18.88 8.39
C GLU A 229 -10.50 19.16 7.66
N ARG A 230 -10.55 18.96 6.34
CA ARG A 230 -11.78 19.08 5.53
C ARG A 230 -12.89 18.14 6.02
N LEU A 231 -12.51 16.98 6.55
CA LEU A 231 -13.42 15.99 7.12
C LEU A 231 -13.74 16.22 8.60
N GLY A 232 -13.13 17.23 9.23
CA GLY A 232 -13.24 17.45 10.67
C GLY A 232 -12.54 16.37 11.50
N LEU A 233 -11.55 15.69 10.93
CA LEU A 233 -10.78 14.62 11.56
C LEU A 233 -9.43 15.16 12.05
N ARG A 234 -9.00 14.67 13.21
CA ARG A 234 -7.65 14.94 13.73
C ARG A 234 -6.62 14.11 12.96
N ALA A 235 -5.62 14.77 12.39
CA ALA A 235 -4.45 14.11 11.82
C ALA A 235 -3.26 14.20 12.77
N VAL A 236 -2.51 13.11 12.89
CA VAL A 236 -1.19 13.09 13.55
C VAL A 236 -0.13 12.79 12.50
N VAL A 237 0.95 13.57 12.51
CA VAL A 237 2.12 13.35 11.65
C VAL A 237 3.22 12.76 12.50
N VAL A 238 3.77 11.63 12.08
CA VAL A 238 4.89 10.96 12.74
C VAL A 238 6.06 10.79 11.80
N GLN A 239 7.27 10.77 12.37
CA GLN A 239 8.47 10.32 11.67
C GLN A 239 8.98 9.04 12.30
N ARG A 240 9.24 8.05 11.46
CA ARG A 240 9.75 6.74 11.84
C ARG A 240 11.02 6.43 11.06
N PRO A 241 12.05 5.83 11.67
CA PRO A 241 13.28 5.48 10.95
C PRO A 241 13.00 4.62 9.71
N GLY A 242 12.11 3.62 9.81
CA GLY A 242 11.79 2.73 8.70
C GLY A 242 10.91 3.31 7.60
N THR A 243 10.31 4.49 7.82
CA THR A 243 9.49 5.18 6.79
C THR A 243 10.20 6.38 6.18
N ALA A 244 11.33 6.80 6.75
CA ALA A 244 11.95 8.08 6.40
C ALA A 244 12.61 8.08 5.00
N VAL A 245 12.91 6.91 4.44
CA VAL A 245 13.63 6.78 3.17
C VAL A 245 12.91 5.80 2.26
N ASP A 246 12.24 6.35 1.26
CA ASP A 246 11.82 5.66 0.04
C ASP A 246 12.97 5.65 -0.97
N LEU A 247 13.38 4.47 -1.44
CA LEU A 247 14.59 4.31 -2.24
C LEU A 247 14.34 4.69 -3.71
N ASP A 248 14.33 5.96 -4.07
CA ASP A 248 14.04 6.42 -5.43
C ASP A 248 15.28 6.85 -6.24
N THR A 249 16.36 7.21 -5.55
CA THR A 249 17.59 7.77 -6.09
C THR A 249 18.83 7.14 -5.45
N VAL A 250 20.01 7.48 -5.99
CA VAL A 250 21.30 7.03 -5.41
C VAL A 250 21.58 7.76 -4.10
N ASP A 251 21.09 8.99 -3.94
CA ASP A 251 21.22 9.72 -2.68
C ASP A 251 20.42 9.01 -1.58
N ASP A 252 19.20 8.56 -1.89
CA ASP A 252 18.39 7.77 -0.97
C ASP A 252 19.11 6.48 -0.56
N TRP A 253 19.81 5.83 -1.50
CA TRP A 253 20.65 4.66 -1.20
C TRP A 253 21.68 4.97 -0.13
N GLY A 254 22.45 6.06 -0.28
CA GLY A 254 23.49 6.45 0.68
C GLY A 254 22.95 6.75 2.09
N GLU A 255 21.68 7.15 2.19
CA GLU A 255 21.02 7.52 3.42
C GLU A 255 20.39 6.34 4.18
N LEU A 256 20.32 5.17 3.55
CA LEU A 256 19.84 3.95 4.19
C LEU A 256 20.81 3.42 5.25
N PRO A 257 20.34 2.81 6.34
CA PRO A 257 21.21 2.16 7.31
C PRO A 257 22.12 1.09 6.66
N PRO A 258 23.38 0.90 7.14
CA PRO A 258 24.31 -0.04 6.51
C PRO A 258 23.79 -1.48 6.38
N HIS A 259 23.03 -1.96 7.38
CA HIS A 259 22.44 -3.30 7.33
C HIS A 259 21.34 -3.43 6.27
N VAL A 260 20.58 -2.35 6.01
CA VAL A 260 19.57 -2.29 4.94
C VAL A 260 20.25 -2.31 3.57
N ARG A 261 21.31 -1.49 3.39
CA ARG A 261 22.11 -1.51 2.16
C ARG A 261 22.73 -2.87 1.91
N ALA A 262 23.29 -3.51 2.94
CA ALA A 262 23.82 -4.85 2.81
C ALA A 262 22.73 -5.85 2.34
N ALA A 263 21.54 -5.84 2.95
CA ALA A 263 20.44 -6.72 2.60
C ALA A 263 19.94 -6.52 1.16
N VAL A 264 19.68 -5.27 0.75
CA VAL A 264 19.24 -4.97 -0.62
C VAL A 264 20.34 -5.27 -1.64
N GLY A 265 21.59 -4.95 -1.30
CA GLY A 265 22.76 -5.14 -2.14
C GLY A 265 23.10 -6.61 -2.43
N LEU A 266 22.69 -7.55 -1.58
CA LEU A 266 22.81 -8.99 -1.86
C LEU A 266 22.01 -9.40 -3.11
N HIS A 267 20.87 -8.74 -3.33
CA HIS A 267 19.98 -9.03 -4.47
C HIS A 267 20.20 -8.09 -5.66
N VAL A 268 20.78 -6.91 -5.41
CA VAL A 268 21.08 -5.90 -6.44
C VAL A 268 22.54 -5.44 -6.29
N PRO A 269 23.52 -6.25 -6.74
CA PRO A 269 24.94 -5.96 -6.55
C PRO A 269 25.38 -4.60 -7.09
N ALA A 270 24.79 -4.15 -8.21
CA ALA A 270 25.09 -2.87 -8.83
C ALA A 270 24.85 -1.65 -7.91
N LEU A 271 24.04 -1.74 -6.86
CA LEU A 271 23.90 -0.66 -5.86
C LEU A 271 25.08 -0.63 -4.87
N ARG A 272 25.67 -1.78 -4.54
CA ARG A 272 26.81 -1.87 -3.61
C ARG A 272 28.06 -1.18 -4.16
N ASP A 273 28.20 -1.16 -5.48
CA ASP A 273 29.33 -0.51 -6.15
C ASP A 273 29.32 1.02 -5.97
N HIS A 274 28.21 1.59 -5.45
CA HIS A 274 28.06 2.99 -5.10
C HIS A 274 28.24 3.30 -3.59
N ASP A 275 28.60 2.31 -2.77
CA ASP A 275 28.99 2.54 -1.36
C ASP A 275 30.42 3.12 -1.21
N ALA A 276 31.13 3.37 -2.32
CA ALA A 276 32.54 3.75 -2.40
C ALA A 276 32.81 5.26 -2.38
#